data_AF-A0A7X0G7H9-F1
#
_entry.id   AF-A0A7X0G7H9-F1
#
_cell.length_a   1.000
_cell.length_b   1.000
_cell.length_c   1.000
_cell.angle_alpha   90.00
_cell.angle_beta   90.00
_cell.angle_gamma   90.00
#
_symmetry.space_group_name_H-M   'P 1'
#
loop_
_entity.id
_entity.type
_entity.pdbx_description
1 polymer ?
#
loop_
_entity_poly.entity_id
_entity_poly.type
_entity_poly.pdbx_seq_one_letter_code
_entity_poly.pdbx_strand_id
1 'polypeptide(L)'
;MASMRLKDDWDRLDSGTRTWLLENPACPVLPPAMSAKFSKAAHGDLACDPHGQVILSREDRDFIRDKAEAAGTITRLPTREYRFFDTPPLPVISKAPPPGSRAAASPGEAQ
;
A
#
# COMPACT_ATOMS: atom_id res chain seq x y z
N MET A 1 29.39 -2.48 -18.32
CA MET A 1 29.31 -2.94 -16.92
C MET A 1 28.00 -3.68 -16.79
N ALA A 2 28.02 -4.95 -16.41
CA ALA A 2 26.82 -5.77 -16.32
C ALA A 2 26.07 -5.39 -15.04
N SER A 3 25.10 -4.47 -15.17
CA SER A 3 24.12 -4.22 -14.12
C SER A 3 23.36 -5.52 -13.88
N MET A 4 23.39 -5.98 -12.64
CA MET A 4 22.64 -7.16 -12.24
C MET A 4 21.16 -6.99 -12.61
N ARG A 5 20.58 -8.01 -13.27
CA ARG A 5 19.16 -8.02 -13.63
C ARG A 5 18.42 -8.80 -12.56
N LEU A 6 17.56 -8.13 -11.80
CA LEU A 6 16.77 -8.78 -10.75
C LEU A 6 15.98 -9.97 -11.27
N LYS A 7 15.55 -9.92 -12.54
CA LYS A 7 14.84 -11.01 -13.20
C LYS A 7 15.61 -12.34 -13.21
N ASP A 8 16.93 -12.31 -13.32
CA ASP A 8 17.76 -13.51 -13.44
C ASP A 8 18.06 -14.13 -12.05
N ASP A 9 18.16 -13.30 -11.01
CA ASP A 9 18.40 -13.73 -9.63
C ASP A 9 17.12 -13.82 -8.78
N TRP A 10 15.95 -13.50 -9.33
CA TRP A 10 14.67 -13.46 -8.60
C TRP A 10 14.37 -14.77 -7.87
N ASP A 11 14.57 -15.91 -8.53
CA ASP A 11 14.34 -17.23 -7.94
C ASP A 11 15.38 -17.63 -6.88
N ARG A 12 16.55 -16.99 -6.88
CA ARG A 12 17.62 -17.20 -5.89
C ARG A 12 17.43 -16.37 -4.63
N LEU A 13 16.59 -15.33 -4.68
CA LEU A 13 16.22 -14.56 -3.50
C LEU A 13 15.44 -15.44 -2.51
N ASP A 14 15.68 -15.21 -1.23
CA ASP A 14 14.88 -15.83 -0.18
C ASP A 14 13.38 -15.44 -0.32
N SER A 15 12.48 -16.33 0.08
CA SER A 15 11.04 -16.11 -0.01
C SER A 15 10.62 -14.85 0.74
N GLY A 16 11.22 -14.56 1.91
CA GLY A 16 10.94 -13.35 2.67
C GLY A 16 11.37 -12.07 1.93
N THR A 17 12.47 -12.14 1.17
CA THR A 17 12.91 -11.01 0.34
C THR A 17 11.95 -10.77 -0.83
N ARG A 18 11.53 -11.84 -1.51
CA ARG A 18 10.55 -11.74 -2.61
C ARG A 18 9.23 -11.16 -2.12
N THR A 19 8.69 -11.65 -1.01
CA THR A 19 7.44 -11.14 -0.43
C THR A 19 7.53 -9.64 -0.13
N TRP A 20 8.61 -9.20 0.52
CA TRP A 20 8.79 -7.78 0.84
C TRP A 20 8.85 -6.91 -0.41
N LEU A 21 9.50 -7.36 -1.49
CA LEU A 21 9.56 -6.65 -2.77
C LEU A 21 8.17 -6.56 -3.42
N LEU A 22 7.36 -7.62 -3.34
CA LEU A 22 5.99 -7.62 -3.85
C LEU A 22 5.08 -6.66 -3.06
N GLU A 23 5.30 -6.53 -1.75
CA GLU A 23 4.58 -5.58 -0.90
C GLU A 23 5.05 -4.13 -1.09
N ASN A 24 6.31 -3.92 -1.49
CA ASN A 24 6.94 -2.60 -1.64
C ASN A 24 7.51 -2.37 -3.05
N PRO A 25 6.69 -2.50 -4.11
CA PRO A 25 7.13 -2.49 -5.52
C PRO A 25 7.65 -1.12 -5.99
N ALA A 26 7.24 -0.04 -5.32
CA ALA A 26 7.64 1.32 -5.68
C ALA A 26 9.00 1.72 -5.09
N CYS A 27 9.57 0.91 -4.18
CA CYS A 27 10.76 1.25 -3.41
C CYS A 27 12.01 1.32 -4.32
N PRO A 28 12.68 2.49 -4.45
CA PRO A 28 13.84 2.63 -5.31
C PRO A 28 15.16 2.16 -4.66
N VAL A 29 15.24 2.20 -3.32
CA VAL A 29 16.44 1.86 -2.56
C VAL A 29 16.07 0.85 -1.48
N LEU A 30 16.79 -0.27 -1.43
CA LEU A 30 16.52 -1.33 -0.47
C LEU A 30 17.03 -0.96 0.93
N PRO A 31 16.22 -1.18 1.99
CA PRO A 31 16.69 -1.03 3.36
C PRO A 31 17.96 -1.87 3.62
N PRO A 32 18.83 -1.49 4.56
CA PRO A 32 20.10 -2.18 4.82
C PRO A 32 19.96 -3.70 5.04
N ALA A 33 18.91 -4.11 5.76
CA ALA A 33 18.63 -5.52 6.00
C ALA A 33 18.30 -6.29 4.72
N MET A 34 17.62 -5.66 3.77
CA MET A 34 17.25 -6.25 2.48
C MET A 34 18.44 -6.21 1.53
N SER A 35 19.16 -5.09 1.50
CA SER A 35 20.43 -4.93 0.77
C SER A 35 21.42 -6.04 1.11
N ALA A 36 21.63 -6.35 2.40
CA ALA A 36 22.54 -7.43 2.81
C ALA A 36 22.09 -8.82 2.34
N LYS A 37 20.78 -9.09 2.32
CA LYS A 37 20.24 -10.34 1.75
C LYS A 37 20.40 -10.39 0.24
N PHE A 38 20.19 -9.25 -0.41
CA PHE A 38 20.31 -9.08 -1.85
C PHE A 38 21.76 -9.27 -2.30
N SER A 39 22.73 -8.64 -1.65
CA SER A 39 24.17 -8.80 -1.94
C SER A 39 24.69 -10.23 -1.74
N LYS A 40 24.05 -11.03 -0.87
CA LYS A 40 24.39 -12.45 -0.71
C LYS A 40 23.84 -13.32 -1.84
N ALA A 41 22.67 -12.99 -2.36
CA ALA A 41 22.02 -13.74 -3.44
C ALA A 41 22.54 -13.31 -4.82
N ALA A 42 22.81 -12.03 -4.99
CA ALA A 42 23.35 -11.39 -6.17
C ALA A 42 24.64 -12.03 -6.68
N HIS A 43 24.69 -12.36 -7.96
CA HIS A 43 25.96 -12.60 -8.66
C HIS A 43 26.15 -11.51 -9.71
N GLY A 44 26.47 -10.31 -9.24
CA GLY A 44 26.70 -9.15 -10.09
C GLY A 44 27.10 -7.92 -9.29
N ASP A 45 27.54 -6.89 -10.02
CA ASP A 45 27.80 -5.58 -9.45
C ASP A 45 26.46 -4.90 -9.15
N LEU A 46 26.17 -4.73 -7.87
CA LEU A 46 24.96 -4.06 -7.41
C LEU A 46 25.20 -2.56 -7.44
N ALA A 47 24.30 -1.82 -8.08
CA ALA A 47 24.29 -0.38 -7.95
C ALA A 47 24.01 -0.05 -6.49
N CYS A 48 24.96 0.58 -5.81
CA CYS A 48 24.82 0.98 -4.42
C CYS A 48 24.78 2.50 -4.30
N ASP A 49 24.00 2.99 -3.35
CA ASP A 49 24.04 4.39 -2.96
C ASP A 49 25.33 4.72 -2.18
N PRO A 50 25.61 6.00 -1.87
CA PRO A 50 26.77 6.39 -1.07
C PRO A 50 26.84 5.77 0.34
N HIS A 51 25.75 5.17 0.82
CA HIS A 51 25.65 4.47 2.09
C HIS A 51 25.76 2.94 1.95
N GLY A 52 25.99 2.42 0.74
CA GLY A 52 26.10 0.98 0.47
C GLY A 52 24.75 0.25 0.38
N GLN A 53 23.64 0.98 0.21
CA GLN A 53 22.31 0.40 0.01
C GLN A 53 22.07 0.10 -1.46
N VAL A 54 21.45 -1.04 -1.76
CA VAL A 54 21.18 -1.46 -3.13
C VAL A 54 20.11 -0.57 -3.75
N ILE A 55 20.46 0.05 -4.87
CA ILE A 55 19.57 0.82 -5.73
C ILE A 55 19.00 -0.11 -6.78
N LEU A 56 17.67 -0.17 -6.87
CA LEU A 56 16.99 -0.91 -7.92
C LEU A 56 16.92 -0.07 -9.19
N SER A 57 17.27 -0.68 -10.32
CA SER A 57 17.11 -0.04 -11.63
C SER A 57 15.63 0.16 -11.96
N ARG A 58 15.35 1.02 -12.95
CA ARG A 58 13.96 1.25 -13.38
C ARG A 58 13.34 -0.03 -13.93
N GLU A 59 14.13 -0.81 -14.66
CA GLU A 59 13.76 -2.09 -15.23
C GLU A 59 13.42 -3.13 -14.14
N ASP A 60 14.22 -3.19 -13.06
CA ASP A 60 13.96 -4.09 -11.94
C ASP A 60 12.66 -3.70 -11.20
N ARG A 61 12.40 -2.40 -11.04
CA ARG A 61 11.16 -1.90 -10.43
C ARG A 61 9.93 -2.22 -11.27
N ASP A 62 10.03 -2.05 -12.59
CA ASP A 62 8.96 -2.43 -13.52
C ASP A 62 8.69 -3.95 -13.43
N PHE A 63 9.74 -4.78 -13.35
CA PHE A 63 9.60 -6.23 -13.15
C PHE A 63 8.95 -6.60 -11.81
N ILE A 64 9.35 -5.97 -10.71
CA ILE A 64 8.73 -6.19 -9.39
C ILE A 64 7.25 -5.82 -9.43
N ARG A 65 6.90 -4.70 -10.07
CA ARG A 65 5.52 -4.27 -10.24
C ARG A 65 4.70 -5.32 -11.00
N ASP A 66 5.21 -5.80 -12.13
CA ASP A 66 4.52 -6.83 -12.93
C ASP A 66 4.32 -8.12 -12.12
N LYS A 67 5.32 -8.53 -11.33
CA LYS A 67 5.21 -9.69 -10.43
C LYS A 67 4.20 -9.47 -9.31
N ALA A 68 4.13 -8.27 -8.75
CA ALA A 68 3.22 -7.93 -7.67
C ALA A 68 1.77 -7.75 -8.16
N GLU A 69 1.57 -7.29 -9.41
CA GLU A 69 0.28 -7.34 -10.09
C GLU A 69 -0.14 -8.81 -10.33
N ALA A 70 0.76 -9.66 -10.84
CA ALA A 70 0.49 -11.08 -11.06
C ALA A 70 0.22 -11.86 -9.76
N ALA A 71 0.85 -11.47 -8.66
CA ALA A 71 0.63 -12.04 -7.32
C ALA A 71 -0.63 -11.50 -6.64
N GLY A 72 -1.29 -10.48 -7.22
CA GLY A 72 -2.45 -9.82 -6.62
C GLY A 72 -2.11 -8.92 -5.42
N THR A 73 -0.83 -8.77 -5.06
CA THR A 73 -0.36 -7.91 -3.96
C THR A 73 -0.61 -6.44 -4.26
N ILE A 74 -0.44 -6.05 -5.52
CA ILE A 74 -0.97 -4.78 -6.03
C ILE A 74 -2.28 -5.10 -6.71
N THR A 75 -3.37 -5.06 -5.96
CA THR A 75 -4.66 -4.89 -6.59
C THR A 75 -4.66 -3.45 -7.12
N ARG A 76 -4.61 -3.25 -8.44
CA ARG A 76 -5.21 -2.04 -9.01
C ARG A 76 -6.65 -2.11 -8.54
N LEU A 77 -6.95 -1.42 -7.43
CA LEU A 77 -8.30 -1.34 -6.91
C LEU A 77 -9.17 -1.04 -8.14
N PRO A 78 -10.23 -1.83 -8.41
CA PRO A 78 -11.22 -1.36 -9.36
C PRO A 78 -11.56 0.05 -8.89
N THR A 79 -11.61 0.99 -9.82
CA THR A 79 -11.96 2.38 -9.63
C THR A 79 -13.34 2.51 -8.98
N ARG A 80 -13.48 2.08 -7.73
CA ARG A 80 -14.45 2.57 -6.79
C ARG A 80 -13.79 3.83 -6.25
N GLU A 81 -14.42 4.91 -6.62
CA GLU A 81 -14.05 6.29 -6.39
C GLU A 81 -14.02 6.55 -4.88
N TYR A 82 -12.93 6.12 -4.25
CA TYR A 82 -12.59 6.52 -2.91
C TYR A 82 -11.17 7.06 -2.95
N ARG A 83 -11.08 8.35 -3.27
CA ARG A 83 -9.86 9.14 -3.20
C ARG A 83 -9.55 9.35 -1.73
N PHE A 84 -8.27 9.47 -1.42
CA PHE A 84 -7.78 9.69 -0.05
C PHE A 84 -8.40 10.93 0.65
N PHE A 85 -8.93 11.88 -0.13
CA PHE A 85 -9.65 13.06 0.35
C PHE A 85 -11.18 12.93 0.35
N ASP A 86 -11.72 11.78 -0.07
CA ASP A 86 -13.16 11.55 -0.02
C ASP A 86 -13.55 11.35 1.44
N THR A 87 -14.22 12.39 1.96
CA THR A 87 -14.73 12.39 3.32
C THR A 87 -15.80 11.30 3.41
N PRO A 88 -15.68 10.32 4.32
CA PRO A 88 -16.72 9.32 4.50
C PRO A 88 -18.00 10.05 4.91
N PRO A 89 -19.17 9.73 4.30
CA PRO A 89 -20.42 10.30 4.77
C PRO A 89 -20.55 9.97 6.25
N LEU A 90 -20.56 11.01 7.08
CA LEU A 90 -20.73 10.85 8.52
C LEU A 90 -22.05 10.12 8.77
N PRO A 91 -22.10 9.15 9.69
CA PRO A 91 -23.35 8.52 10.06
C PRO A 91 -24.30 9.61 10.58
N VAL A 92 -25.40 9.83 9.87
CA VAL A 92 -26.48 10.69 10.34
C VAL A 92 -27.13 9.94 11.50
N ILE A 93 -26.69 10.24 12.73
CA ILE A 93 -27.40 9.81 13.93
C ILE A 93 -28.67 10.65 13.97
N SER A 94 -29.75 10.13 13.39
CA SER A 94 -31.08 10.66 13.63
C SER A 94 -31.35 10.52 15.12
N LYS A 95 -31.20 11.64 15.85
CA LYS A 95 -31.53 11.71 17.27
C LYS A 95 -33.04 11.53 17.37
N ALA A 96 -33.48 10.30 17.65
CA ALA A 96 -34.86 10.03 17.99
C ALA A 96 -35.27 11.00 19.12
N PRO A 97 -36.44 11.65 19.05
CA PRO A 97 -36.92 12.45 20.15
C PRO A 97 -36.98 11.58 21.42
N PRO A 98 -36.52 12.07 22.58
CA PRO A 98 -36.57 11.30 23.80
C PRO A 98 -38.03 10.89 24.11
N PRO A 99 -38.28 9.63 24.50
CA PRO A 99 -39.61 9.17 24.83
C PRO A 99 -40.00 9.74 26.20
N GLY A 100 -40.75 10.83 26.20
CA GLY A 100 -41.29 11.39 27.43
C GLY A 100 -41.34 12.91 27.44
N SER A 101 -42.24 13.49 26.65
CA SER A 101 -42.90 14.70 27.12
C SER A 101 -44.40 14.49 26.95
N ARG A 102 -45.03 14.22 28.10
CA ARG A 102 -46.46 13.98 28.25
C ARG A 102 -47.21 15.23 27.80
N ALA A 103 -48.24 15.02 26.99
CA ALA A 103 -49.22 16.03 26.63
C ALA A 103 -49.66 16.86 27.85
N ALA A 104 -49.66 18.18 27.70
CA ALA A 104 -50.50 19.07 28.50
C ALA A 104 -51.52 19.68 27.54
N ALA A 105 -52.75 19.22 27.66
CA ALA A 105 -53.91 19.78 26.99
C ALA A 105 -54.35 21.08 27.70
N SER A 106 -54.57 22.12 26.89
CA SER A 106 -55.67 23.12 26.96
C SER A 106 -55.74 24.07 28.18
N PRO A 107 -56.46 25.22 28.14
CA PRO A 107 -57.55 25.60 27.21
C PRO A 107 -57.52 27.06 26.70
N GLY A 108 -58.43 27.39 25.76
CA GLY A 108 -58.77 28.78 25.44
C GLY A 108 -59.49 29.00 24.11
N GLU A 109 -60.74 28.54 24.01
CA GLU A 109 -61.72 29.06 23.04
C GLU A 109 -62.02 30.53 23.34
N ALA A 110 -62.14 31.38 22.30
CA ALA A 110 -63.34 32.20 22.07
C ALA A 110 -63.14 33.12 20.84
N GLN A 111 -63.84 32.72 19.77
CA GLN A 111 -64.56 33.51 18.75
C GLN A 111 -63.80 34.50 17.85
#